data_AF-A0A9E3VWT8-F1
#
_entry.id   AF-A0A9E3VWT8-F1
#
_cell.length_a   1.000
_cell.length_b   1.000
_cell.length_c   1.000
_cell.angle_alpha   90.00
_cell.angle_beta   90.00
_cell.angle_gamma   90.00
#
_symmetry.space_group_name_H-M   'P 1'
#
loop_
_entity.id
_entity.type
_entity.pdbx_description
1 polymer ?
#
loop_
_entity_poly.entity_id
_entity_poly.type
_entity_poly.pdbx_seq_one_letter_code
_entity_poly.pdbx_strand_id
1 'polypeptide(L)'
;MEMIVRKMVFASVISLCLLSFQAVAKEEVRPGVSGSKAAETDEGGGIVNRIDFAMNQIVISNVVYGYSPGKLVVRKDGARAPGATSLQPNQVVHFNLAPRKPGRDLSAARTITEIWIDEK
;
A
#
# COMPACT_ATOMS: atom_id res chain seq x y z
N MET A 1 -49.88 36.32 -36.24
CA MET A 1 -48.40 36.17 -36.27
C MET A 1 -47.86 35.81 -34.87
N GLU A 2 -48.53 34.93 -34.11
CA GLU A 2 -48.17 34.61 -32.70
C GLU A 2 -47.82 33.13 -32.45
N MET A 3 -48.15 32.20 -33.35
CA MET A 3 -47.85 30.77 -33.16
C MET A 3 -46.45 30.33 -33.61
N ILE A 4 -45.78 31.10 -34.47
CA ILE A 4 -44.43 30.76 -34.98
C ILE A 4 -43.36 31.08 -33.92
N VAL A 5 -43.54 32.17 -33.17
CA VAL A 5 -42.61 32.61 -32.13
C VAL A 5 -42.58 31.63 -30.95
N ARG A 6 -43.72 31.03 -30.58
CA ARG A 6 -43.80 30.05 -29.49
C ARG A 6 -43.10 28.72 -29.78
N LYS A 7 -42.97 28.32 -31.05
CA LYS A 7 -42.25 27.09 -31.44
C LYS A 7 -40.72 27.28 -31.49
N MET A 8 -40.24 28.47 -31.86
CA MET A 8 -38.79 28.75 -31.86
C MET A 8 -38.20 28.88 -30.45
N VAL A 9 -38.95 29.42 -29.49
CA VAL A 9 -38.48 29.57 -28.10
C VAL A 9 -38.32 28.20 -27.42
N PHE A 10 -39.20 27.23 -27.69
CA PHE A 10 -39.08 25.89 -27.10
C PHE A 10 -37.90 25.07 -27.65
N ALA A 11 -37.53 25.27 -28.93
CA ALA A 11 -36.37 24.58 -29.51
C ALA A 11 -35.03 25.14 -29.00
N SER A 12 -34.97 26.42 -28.63
CA SER A 12 -33.74 27.06 -28.15
C SER A 12 -33.39 26.72 -26.70
N VAL A 13 -34.38 26.42 -25.85
CA VAL A 13 -34.14 26.10 -24.44
C VAL A 13 -33.61 24.67 -24.25
N ILE A 14 -34.03 23.73 -25.10
CA ILE A 14 -33.55 22.34 -25.06
C ILE A 14 -32.10 22.24 -25.56
N SER A 15 -31.73 23.07 -26.54
CA SER A 15 -30.34 23.12 -27.04
C SER A 15 -29.35 23.69 -26.03
N LEU A 16 -29.79 24.50 -25.06
CA LEU A 16 -28.92 25.07 -24.03
C LEU A 16 -28.71 24.10 -22.84
N CYS A 17 -29.59 23.11 -22.65
CA CYS A 17 -29.44 22.08 -21.62
C CYS A 17 -28.46 20.95 -21.98
N LEU A 18 -28.06 20.82 -23.25
CA LEU A 18 -27.11 19.79 -23.70
C LEU A 18 -25.65 20.27 -23.75
N LEU A 19 -25.39 21.55 -23.55
CA LEU A 19 -24.02 22.11 -23.51
C LEU A 19 -23.40 22.13 -22.11
N SER A 20 -24.18 21.90 -21.04
CA SER A 20 -23.68 21.92 -19.66
C SER A 20 -23.05 20.59 -19.18
N PHE A 21 -23.09 19.53 -19.99
CA PHE A 21 -22.50 18.22 -19.64
C PHE A 21 -21.23 17.86 -20.42
N GLN A 22 -20.50 18.86 -20.95
CA GLN A 22 -19.17 18.64 -21.54
C GLN A 22 -18.06 19.32 -20.73
N ALA A 23 -18.26 19.49 -19.42
CA ALA A 23 -17.13 19.54 -18.49
C ALA A 23 -16.67 18.09 -18.23
N VAL A 24 -16.13 17.44 -19.27
CA VAL A 24 -15.16 16.37 -19.05
C VAL A 24 -14.12 17.00 -18.15
N ALA A 25 -14.00 16.44 -16.95
CA ALA A 25 -12.91 16.72 -16.04
C ALA A 25 -11.60 16.46 -16.80
N LYS A 26 -11.09 17.50 -17.45
CA LYS A 26 -9.67 17.64 -17.64
C LYS A 26 -9.16 17.92 -16.24
N GLU A 27 -8.95 16.85 -15.48
CA GLU A 27 -8.09 16.89 -14.33
C GLU A 27 -6.74 17.35 -14.90
N GLU A 28 -6.54 18.66 -14.86
CA GLU A 28 -5.22 19.23 -14.86
C GLU A 28 -4.53 18.52 -13.71
N VAL A 29 -3.72 17.51 -14.05
CA VAL A 29 -2.67 16.99 -13.17
C VAL A 29 -1.75 18.17 -12.94
N ARG A 30 -2.17 19.08 -12.06
CA ARG A 30 -1.26 19.83 -11.23
C ARG A 30 -0.49 18.73 -10.52
N PRO A 31 0.84 18.66 -10.63
CA PRO A 31 1.61 17.85 -9.71
C PRO A 31 1.39 18.48 -8.34
N GLY A 32 0.33 18.03 -7.68
CA GLY A 32 0.05 18.31 -6.30
C GLY A 32 1.24 17.79 -5.54
N VAL A 33 2.04 18.70 -5.01
CA VAL A 33 2.84 18.42 -3.83
C VAL A 33 1.84 18.24 -2.67
N SER A 34 1.21 17.08 -2.68
CA SER A 34 0.61 16.42 -1.53
C SER A 34 1.29 15.06 -1.53
N GLY A 35 2.54 15.08 -1.07
CA GLY A 35 3.36 13.89 -0.92
C GLY A 35 2.80 12.97 0.15
N SER A 36 1.73 12.24 -0.15
CA SER A 36 1.59 10.89 0.38
C SER A 36 2.22 9.98 -0.67
N LYS A 37 3.55 9.82 -0.60
CA LYS A 37 4.16 8.59 -1.11
C LYS A 37 3.39 7.49 -0.38
N ALA A 38 2.48 6.81 -1.07
CA ALA A 38 2.04 5.50 -0.65
C ALA A 38 3.34 4.74 -0.41
N ALA A 39 3.59 4.46 0.86
CA ALA A 39 4.88 4.00 1.28
C ALA A 39 4.91 2.55 0.79
N GLU A 40 5.54 2.32 -0.38
CA GLU A 40 5.64 1.02 -1.03
C GLU A 40 6.07 0.02 0.04
N THR A 41 5.12 -0.82 0.42
CA THR A 41 5.37 -1.91 1.34
C THR A 41 5.90 -3.01 0.45
N ASP A 42 7.22 -3.11 0.38
CA ASP A 42 7.87 -4.18 -0.39
C ASP A 42 7.47 -5.51 0.28
N GLU A 43 6.65 -6.29 -0.40
CA GLU A 43 6.36 -7.66 0.00
C GLU A 43 7.59 -8.53 -0.27
N GLY A 44 7.89 -9.44 0.66
CA GLY A 44 8.97 -10.40 0.54
C GLY A 44 8.53 -11.76 1.05
N GLY A 45 9.31 -12.79 0.73
CA GLY A 45 9.06 -14.14 1.21
C GLY A 45 10.34 -14.96 1.28
N GLY A 46 10.31 -16.04 2.05
CA GLY A 46 11.45 -16.94 2.16
C GLY A 46 11.38 -17.88 3.35
N ILE A 47 12.53 -18.47 3.68
CA ILE A 47 12.66 -19.44 4.77
C ILE A 47 13.38 -18.78 5.95
N VAL A 48 12.77 -18.83 7.13
CA VAL A 48 13.40 -18.37 8.37
C VAL A 48 14.58 -19.29 8.70
N ASN A 49 15.80 -18.77 8.62
CA ASN A 49 17.00 -19.54 8.96
C ASN A 49 17.38 -19.38 10.43
N ARG A 50 17.31 -18.14 10.95
CA ARG A 50 17.70 -17.80 12.32
C ARG A 50 16.92 -16.58 12.82
N ILE A 51 16.65 -16.55 14.12
CA ILE A 51 16.10 -15.39 14.83
C ILE A 51 17.07 -15.02 15.96
N ASP A 52 17.38 -13.74 16.07
CA ASP A 52 18.21 -13.18 17.13
C ASP A 52 17.41 -12.16 17.92
N PHE A 53 16.94 -12.57 19.10
CA PHE A 53 16.10 -11.72 19.96
C PHE A 53 16.88 -10.62 20.67
N ALA A 54 18.19 -10.80 20.91
CA ALA A 54 19.01 -9.78 21.55
C ALA A 54 19.25 -8.60 20.62
N MET A 55 19.45 -8.88 19.33
CA MET A 55 19.69 -7.88 18.30
C MET A 55 18.41 -7.42 17.58
N ASN A 56 17.27 -8.06 17.87
CA ASN A 56 16.00 -7.89 17.14
C ASN A 56 16.17 -8.09 15.63
N GLN A 57 16.80 -9.20 15.24
CA GLN A 57 17.07 -9.55 13.85
C GLN A 57 16.49 -10.91 13.47
N ILE A 58 16.13 -11.06 12.21
CA ILE A 58 15.68 -12.33 11.61
C ILE A 58 16.45 -12.51 10.29
N VAL A 59 16.96 -13.70 10.06
CA VAL A 59 17.59 -14.09 8.80
C VAL A 59 16.59 -14.89 7.99
N ILE A 60 16.18 -14.37 6.83
CA ILE A 60 15.25 -15.04 5.91
C ILE A 60 15.97 -15.23 4.58
N SER A 61 16.09 -16.48 4.10
CA SER A 61 16.76 -16.83 2.83
C SER A 61 18.12 -16.14 2.63
N ASN A 62 18.91 -16.02 3.70
CA ASN A 62 20.24 -15.37 3.79
C ASN A 62 20.26 -13.83 3.86
N VAL A 63 19.11 -13.17 3.90
CA VAL A 63 19.03 -11.71 4.11
C VAL A 63 18.71 -11.45 5.57
N VAL A 64 19.48 -10.54 6.19
CA VAL A 64 19.23 -10.10 7.57
C VAL A 64 18.25 -8.94 7.56
N TYR A 65 17.16 -9.10 8.30
CA TYR A 65 16.16 -8.09 8.53
C TYR A 65 16.14 -7.70 10.00
N GLY A 66 15.95 -6.41 10.26
CA GLY A 66 15.60 -5.95 11.60
C GLY A 66 14.10 -6.11 11.84
N TYR A 67 13.69 -6.18 13.09
CA TYR A 67 12.29 -6.01 13.48
C TYR A 67 12.20 -5.21 14.77
N SER A 68 11.00 -4.73 15.10
CA SER A 68 10.72 -4.10 16.38
C SER A 68 9.76 -4.99 17.17
N PRO A 69 10.14 -5.53 18.35
CA PRO A 69 9.29 -6.46 19.11
C PRO A 69 7.88 -5.92 19.40
N GLY A 70 7.76 -4.62 19.68
CA GLY A 70 6.48 -3.98 19.97
C GLY A 70 5.61 -3.68 18.74
N LYS A 71 6.16 -3.83 17.53
CA LYS A 71 5.45 -3.50 16.28
C LYS A 71 5.32 -4.68 15.33
N LEU A 72 6.13 -5.73 15.49
CA LEU A 72 6.08 -6.90 14.65
C LEU A 72 4.76 -7.64 14.88
N VAL A 73 3.95 -7.70 13.84
CA VAL A 73 2.75 -8.53 13.82
C VAL A 73 3.11 -9.85 13.14
N VAL A 74 2.97 -10.96 13.84
CA VAL A 74 3.07 -12.28 13.22
C VAL A 74 1.68 -12.88 13.12
N ARG A 75 1.33 -13.39 11.94
CA ARG A 75 0.12 -14.17 11.72
C ARG A 75 0.46 -15.61 11.40
N LYS A 76 -0.36 -16.50 11.94
CA LYS A 76 -0.34 -17.92 11.64
C LYS A 76 -1.78 -18.33 11.38
N ASP A 77 -2.03 -18.99 10.26
CA ASP A 77 -3.35 -19.51 9.88
C ASP A 77 -4.41 -18.39 9.89
N GLY A 78 -4.02 -17.19 9.46
CA GLY A 78 -4.85 -15.97 9.46
C GLY A 78 -5.04 -15.28 10.83
N ALA A 79 -4.64 -15.91 11.94
CA ALA A 79 -4.77 -15.37 13.29
C ALA A 79 -3.48 -14.71 13.78
N ARG A 80 -3.59 -13.70 14.66
CA ARG A 80 -2.43 -13.05 15.28
C ARG A 80 -1.76 -13.99 16.28
N ALA A 81 -0.45 -14.18 16.12
CA ALA A 81 0.41 -14.96 17.00
C ALA A 81 1.22 -14.05 17.95
N PRO A 82 1.94 -14.61 18.95
CA PRO A 82 2.76 -13.87 19.93
C PRO A 82 3.96 -13.04 19.40
N GLY A 83 3.97 -12.64 18.12
CA GLY A 83 5.05 -11.87 17.50
C GLY A 83 6.24 -12.76 17.13
N ALA A 84 7.47 -12.22 17.21
CA ALA A 84 8.69 -12.93 16.80
C ALA A 84 8.89 -14.29 17.48
N THR A 85 8.35 -14.48 18.68
CA THR A 85 8.46 -15.74 19.45
C THR A 85 7.69 -16.90 18.83
N SER A 86 6.75 -16.62 17.91
CA SER A 86 6.03 -17.66 17.16
C SER A 86 6.79 -18.19 15.95
N LEU A 87 7.85 -17.49 15.52
CA LEU A 87 8.68 -17.89 14.39
C LEU A 87 9.65 -18.98 14.83
N GLN A 88 9.88 -19.94 13.94
CA GLN A 88 10.77 -21.07 14.12
C GLN A 88 11.72 -21.17 12.92
N PRO A 89 12.93 -21.71 13.11
CA PRO A 89 13.81 -22.06 11.99
C PRO A 89 13.12 -23.02 11.01
N ASN A 90 13.47 -22.90 9.73
CA ASN A 90 12.94 -23.66 8.58
C ASN A 90 11.44 -23.46 8.29
N GLN A 91 10.84 -22.38 8.76
CA GLN A 91 9.49 -21.98 8.38
C GLN A 91 9.51 -21.17 7.09
N VAL A 92 8.60 -21.49 6.18
CA VAL A 92 8.31 -20.64 5.02
C VAL A 92 7.40 -19.51 5.49
N VAL A 93 7.76 -18.28 5.12
CA VAL A 93 7.03 -17.08 5.52
C VAL A 93 6.92 -16.10 4.37
N HIS A 94 5.83 -15.33 4.37
CA HIS A 94 5.72 -14.07 3.63
C HIS A 94 5.72 -12.91 4.61
N PHE A 95 6.17 -11.72 4.19
CA PHE A 95 6.34 -10.59 5.08
C PHE A 95 6.29 -9.24 4.36
N ASN A 96 5.91 -8.22 5.12
CA ASN A 96 5.87 -6.84 4.68
C ASN A 96 7.03 -6.05 5.27
N LEU A 97 7.71 -5.33 4.40
CA LEU A 97 8.81 -4.47 4.79
C LEU A 97 8.33 -3.07 5.07
N ALA A 98 8.84 -2.48 6.14
CA ALA A 98 8.66 -1.08 6.42
C ALA A 98 9.24 -0.24 5.26
N PRO A 99 8.50 0.75 4.79
CA PRO A 99 9.00 1.70 3.80
C PRO A 99 10.29 2.35 4.26
N ARG A 100 11.28 2.39 3.36
CA ARG A 100 12.52 3.12 3.64
C ARG A 100 12.20 4.61 3.70
N LYS A 101 12.59 5.26 4.80
CA LYS A 101 12.56 6.73 4.86
C LYS A 101 13.50 7.29 3.79
N PRO A 102 13.07 8.26 2.96
CA PRO A 102 13.94 8.94 2.01
C PRO A 102 15.19 9.49 2.70
N GLY A 103 16.37 9.31 2.08
CA GLY A 103 17.66 9.76 2.64
C GLY A 103 18.34 8.78 3.60
N ARG A 104 17.81 7.57 3.78
CA ARG A 104 18.48 6.50 4.54
C ARG A 104 19.27 5.60 3.59
N ASP A 105 20.47 5.18 4.00
CA ASP A 105 21.35 4.33 3.19
C ASP A 105 20.64 3.06 2.70
N LEU A 106 20.82 2.74 1.41
CA LEU A 106 20.34 1.48 0.82
C LEU A 106 20.97 0.24 1.46
N SER A 107 22.10 0.44 2.15
CA SER A 107 22.87 -0.57 2.88
C SER A 107 22.31 -0.86 4.28
N ALA A 108 21.37 -0.07 4.80
CA ALA A 108 20.74 -0.35 6.09
C ALA A 108 19.79 -1.57 5.97
N ALA A 109 19.88 -2.48 6.94
CA ALA A 109 19.00 -3.65 7.04
C ALA A 109 17.53 -3.20 7.00
N ARG A 110 16.73 -3.80 6.10
CA ARG A 110 15.31 -3.50 5.99
C ARG A 110 14.60 -3.98 7.27
N THR A 111 13.54 -3.28 7.67
CA THR A 111 12.77 -3.64 8.86
C THR A 111 11.50 -4.36 8.45
N ILE A 112 11.23 -5.52 9.04
CA ILE A 112 9.96 -6.22 8.86
C ILE A 112 8.96 -5.71 9.89
N THR A 113 7.74 -5.42 9.43
CA THR A 113 6.62 -4.99 10.30
C THR A 113 5.58 -6.08 10.48
N GLU A 114 5.46 -6.98 9.50
CA GLU A 114 4.43 -8.00 9.50
C GLU A 114 4.96 -9.26 8.84
N ILE A 115 4.69 -10.42 9.42
CA ILE A 115 5.08 -11.74 8.92
C ILE A 115 3.87 -12.64 8.98
N TRP A 116 3.72 -13.49 7.98
CA TRP A 116 2.76 -14.57 7.93
C TRP A 116 3.50 -15.88 7.74
N ILE A 117 3.11 -16.87 8.54
CA ILE A 117 3.66 -18.22 8.50
C ILE A 117 2.82 -19.02 7.52
N ASP A 118 3.47 -19.59 6.51
CA ASP A 118 2.79 -20.47 5.56
C ASP A 118 2.57 -21.85 6.22
N GLU A 119 1.35 -22.38 6.10
CA GLU A 119 1.08 -23.76 6.48
C GLU A 119 1.85 -24.71 5.57
N LYS A 120 2.44 -25.75 6.18
CA LYS A 120 3.31 -26.72 5.51
C LYS A 120 2.52 -27.94 5.04
#